data_AF-A0A5A7MRW6-F1
#
_entry.id   AF-A0A5A7MRW6-F1
#
_cell.length_a   1.000
_cell.length_b   1.000
_cell.length_c   1.000
_cell.angle_alpha   90.00
_cell.angle_beta   90.00
_cell.angle_gamma   90.00
#
_symmetry.space_group_name_H-M   'P 1'
#
loop_
_entity.id
_entity.type
_entity.pdbx_description
1 polymer ?
#
loop_
_entity_poly.entity_id
_entity_poly.type
_entity_poly.pdbx_seq_one_letter_code
_entity_poly.pdbx_strand_id
1 'polypeptide(L)'
;MLEGKEDVVFEKLERESLAAVEKDGAHVIVLGSTTMHQSHGYLAERLPVPVINPGLTAYKMCELMLECGLSHSKRAFPTPECPKDSEILARRS
;
A
#
# COMPACT_ATOMS: atom_id res chain seq x y z
N MET A 1 -11.74 -9.59 4.33
CA MET A 1 -11.28 -9.14 5.67
C MET A 1 -12.22 -8.13 6.31
N LEU A 2 -12.97 -7.32 5.52
CA LEU A 2 -13.92 -6.33 6.04
C LEU A 2 -15.40 -6.70 5.85
N GLU A 3 -15.70 -7.79 5.14
CA GLU A 3 -17.06 -8.23 4.83
C GLU A 3 -17.94 -8.28 6.09
N GLY A 4 -18.97 -7.42 6.15
CA GLY A 4 -19.91 -7.33 7.27
C GLY A 4 -19.47 -6.47 8.47
N LYS A 5 -18.32 -5.78 8.42
CA LYS A 5 -17.86 -4.86 9.49
C LYS A 5 -17.36 -3.50 8.96
N GLU A 6 -17.74 -3.16 7.73
CA GLU A 6 -17.22 -2.00 6.99
C GLU A 6 -17.51 -0.69 7.73
N ASP A 7 -18.75 -0.46 8.15
CA ASP A 7 -19.16 0.80 8.81
C ASP A 7 -18.34 1.10 10.06
N VAL A 8 -18.21 0.12 10.97
CA VAL A 8 -17.47 0.28 12.23
C VAL A 8 -15.97 0.49 11.99
N VAL A 9 -15.41 -0.15 10.95
CA VAL A 9 -13.99 0.00 10.63
C VAL A 9 -13.75 1.34 9.94
N PHE A 10 -14.62 1.76 9.03
CA PHE A 10 -14.48 3.02 8.28
C PHE A 10 -14.58 4.23 9.21
N GLU A 11 -15.54 4.23 10.15
CA GLU A 11 -15.64 5.29 11.16
C GLU A 11 -14.38 5.37 12.04
N LYS A 12 -13.81 4.22 12.43
CA LYS A 12 -12.56 4.20 13.18
C LYS A 12 -11.40 4.77 12.36
N LEU A 13 -11.30 4.38 11.09
CA LEU A 13 -10.25 4.89 10.20
C LEU A 13 -10.39 6.39 9.99
N GLU A 14 -11.61 6.89 9.80
CA GLU A 14 -11.88 8.33 9.65
C GLU A 14 -11.46 9.09 10.90
N ARG A 15 -11.89 8.64 12.09
CA ARG A 15 -11.53 9.28 13.36
C ARG A 15 -10.01 9.35 13.55
N GLU A 16 -9.30 8.24 13.34
CA GLU A 16 -7.84 8.23 13.49
C GLU A 16 -7.14 9.08 12.42
N SER A 17 -7.68 9.11 11.20
CA SER A 17 -7.15 9.94 10.11
C SER A 17 -7.33 11.43 10.39
N LEU A 18 -8.50 11.85 10.88
CA LEU A 18 -8.74 13.23 11.31
C LEU A 18 -7.84 13.60 12.49
N ALA A 19 -7.67 12.71 13.46
CA ALA A 19 -6.75 12.94 14.55
C ALA A 19 -5.30 13.13 14.07
N ALA A 20 -4.85 12.34 13.08
CA ALA A 20 -3.53 12.51 12.48
C ALA A 20 -3.39 13.86 11.73
N VAL A 21 -4.45 14.31 11.05
CA VAL A 21 -4.46 15.64 10.40
C VAL A 21 -4.37 16.75 11.45
N GLU A 22 -5.20 16.72 12.48
CA GLU A 22 -5.33 17.81 13.46
C GLU A 22 -4.15 17.86 14.46
N LYS A 23 -3.71 16.70 14.95
CA LYS A 23 -2.74 16.60 16.05
C LYS A 23 -1.32 16.42 15.57
N ASP A 24 -1.14 15.65 14.49
CA ASP A 24 0.20 15.35 13.95
C ASP A 24 0.55 16.25 12.76
N GLY A 25 -0.39 17.05 12.27
CA GLY A 25 -0.19 17.91 11.11
C GLY A 25 -0.02 17.10 9.82
N ALA A 26 -0.71 15.96 9.69
CA ALA A 26 -0.66 15.17 8.47
C ALA A 26 -1.34 15.90 7.30
N HIS A 27 -0.61 16.07 6.20
CA HIS A 27 -1.14 16.70 4.97
C HIS A 27 -1.62 15.67 3.94
N VAL A 28 -1.40 14.38 4.18
CA VAL A 28 -1.77 13.25 3.33
C VAL A 28 -1.98 12.03 4.24
N ILE A 29 -2.96 11.19 3.92
CA ILE A 29 -3.18 9.89 4.59
C ILE A 29 -2.87 8.75 3.61
N VAL A 30 -2.06 7.78 4.03
CA VAL A 30 -1.77 6.57 3.25
C VAL A 30 -2.47 5.38 3.90
N LEU A 31 -3.25 4.62 3.14
CA LEU A 31 -3.88 3.42 3.68
C LEU A 31 -2.80 2.39 4.08
N GLY A 32 -2.92 1.82 5.28
CA GLY A 32 -1.94 0.88 5.82
C GLY A 32 -1.97 -0.54 5.23
N SER A 33 -2.93 -0.85 4.36
CA SER A 33 -3.05 -2.17 3.72
C SER A 33 -3.65 -2.07 2.32
N THR A 34 -3.14 -2.89 1.41
CA THR A 34 -3.65 -3.02 0.03
C THR A 34 -5.03 -3.67 -0.04
N THR A 35 -5.45 -4.38 1.01
CA THR A 35 -6.78 -5.02 1.07
C THR A 35 -7.90 -4.06 1.48
N MET A 36 -7.58 -2.84 1.90
CA MET A 36 -8.53 -1.83 2.39
C MET A 36 -9.10 -0.93 1.27
N HIS A 37 -9.07 -1.39 0.02
CA HIS A 37 -9.46 -0.61 -1.17
C HIS A 37 -10.81 0.12 -1.05
N GLN A 38 -11.84 -0.47 -0.43
CA GLN A 38 -13.15 0.17 -0.21
C GLN A 38 -13.07 1.39 0.73
N SER A 39 -12.16 1.37 1.73
CA SER A 39 -11.97 2.50 2.66
C SER A 39 -11.38 3.74 1.97
N HIS A 40 -10.70 3.57 0.83
CA HIS A 40 -10.14 4.71 0.09
C HIS A 40 -11.22 5.70 -0.32
N GLY A 41 -12.28 5.23 -0.99
CA GLY A 41 -13.37 6.09 -1.45
C GLY A 41 -14.06 6.78 -0.28
N TYR A 42 -14.40 5.99 0.75
CA TYR A 42 -15.03 6.50 1.96
C TYR A 42 -14.24 7.64 2.61
N LEU A 43 -12.93 7.45 2.81
CA LEU A 43 -12.05 8.42 3.47
C LEU A 43 -11.73 9.62 2.56
N ALA A 44 -11.51 9.40 1.26
CA ALA A 44 -11.20 10.49 0.32
C ALA A 44 -12.34 11.51 0.20
N GLU A 45 -13.58 11.09 0.40
CA GLU A 45 -14.75 11.99 0.42
C GLU A 45 -14.88 12.81 1.72
N ARG A 46 -14.28 12.36 2.83
CA ARG A 46 -14.52 12.89 4.18
C ARG A 46 -13.33 13.61 4.78
N LEU A 47 -12.12 13.25 4.38
CA LEU A 47 -10.91 13.85 4.90
C LEU A 47 -10.57 15.14 4.14
N PRO A 48 -10.09 16.18 4.84
CA PRO A 48 -9.70 17.45 4.21
C PRO A 48 -8.36 17.38 3.47
N VAL A 49 -7.73 16.20 3.42
CA VAL A 49 -6.42 15.94 2.83
C VAL A 49 -6.47 14.76 1.86
N PRO A 50 -5.57 14.68 0.87
CA PRO A 50 -5.52 13.54 -0.04
C PRO A 50 -5.32 12.20 0.67
N VAL A 51 -5.99 11.17 0.15
CA VAL A 51 -5.84 9.78 0.60
C VAL A 51 -5.16 8.96 -0.50
N ILE A 52 -4.14 8.18 -0.14
CA ILE A 52 -3.37 7.33 -1.06
C ILE A 52 -3.77 5.86 -0.87
N ASN A 53 -4.23 5.23 -1.95
CA ASN A 53 -4.34 3.78 -2.05
C ASN A 53 -2.98 3.19 -2.50
N PRO A 54 -2.22 2.53 -1.61
CA PRO A 54 -0.87 2.04 -1.94
C PRO A 54 -0.88 0.97 -3.03
N GLY A 55 -1.95 0.18 -3.15
CA GLY A 55 -2.06 -0.85 -4.19
C GLY A 55 -2.12 -0.22 -5.59
N LEU A 56 -2.97 0.79 -5.77
CA LEU A 56 -3.08 1.49 -7.05
C LEU A 56 -1.81 2.31 -7.37
N THR A 57 -1.26 3.01 -6.37
CA THR A 57 -0.03 3.79 -6.54
C THR A 57 1.15 2.90 -6.92
N ALA A 58 1.24 1.68 -6.36
CA ALA A 58 2.30 0.73 -6.73
C ALA A 58 2.24 0.33 -8.21
N TYR A 59 1.04 0.11 -8.77
CA TYR A 59 0.89 -0.17 -10.21
C TYR A 59 1.38 1.00 -11.06
N LYS A 60 1.01 2.24 -10.72
CA LYS A 60 1.45 3.44 -11.44
C LYS A 60 2.96 3.65 -11.35
N MET A 61 3.56 3.35 -10.20
CA MET A 61 5.02 3.39 -10.06
C MET A 61 5.69 2.31 -10.92
N CYS A 62 5.11 1.11 -11.01
CA CYS A 62 5.59 0.03 -11.87
C CYS A 62 5.55 0.43 -13.35
N GLU A 63 4.42 0.98 -13.82
CA GLU A 63 4.28 1.50 -15.20
C GLU A 63 5.35 2.54 -15.51
N LEU A 64 5.56 3.52 -14.63
CA LEU A 64 6.59 4.54 -14.79
C LEU A 64 8.00 3.94 -14.89
N MET A 65 8.34 2.97 -14.04
CA MET A 65 9.64 2.31 -14.09
C MET A 65 9.84 1.56 -15.40
N LEU A 66 8.81 0.87 -15.89
CA LEU A 66 8.85 0.15 -17.17
C LEU A 66 9.03 1.11 -18.36
N GLU A 67 8.24 2.19 -18.40
CA GLU A 67 8.31 3.20 -19.47
C GLU A 67 9.68 3.89 -19.54
N CYS A 68 10.28 4.16 -18.38
CA CYS A 68 11.61 4.77 -18.30
C CYS A 68 12.76 3.74 -18.47
N GLY A 69 12.47 2.45 -18.64
CA GLY A 69 13.49 1.39 -18.72
C GLY A 69 14.30 1.23 -17.43
N LEU A 70 13.72 1.55 -16.29
CA LEU A 70 14.36 1.50 -14.97
C LEU A 70 14.14 0.13 -14.31
N SER A 71 15.15 -0.31 -13.55
CA SER A 71 15.08 -1.49 -12.68
C SER A 71 15.91 -1.25 -11.42
N HIS A 72 15.80 -2.14 -10.43
CA HIS A 72 16.63 -2.04 -9.23
C HIS A 72 18.12 -2.19 -9.55
N SER A 73 18.94 -1.38 -8.89
CA SER A 73 20.39 -1.46 -9.03
C SER A 73 20.93 -2.78 -8.49
N LYS A 74 21.67 -3.53 -9.31
CA LYS A 74 22.38 -4.75 -8.88
C LYS A 74 23.56 -4.50 -7.94
N ARG A 75 23.98 -3.23 -7.78
CA ARG A 75 24.97 -2.86 -6.77
C ARG A 75 24.34 -2.70 -5.38
N ALA A 76 23.12 -2.14 -5.31
CA ALA A 76 22.39 -2.00 -4.05
C ALA A 76 21.61 -3.27 -3.67
N PHE A 77 21.09 -3.97 -4.68
CA PHE A 77 20.31 -5.20 -4.57
C PHE A 77 20.93 -6.29 -5.46
N PRO A 78 22.10 -6.84 -5.06
CA PRO A 78 22.78 -7.87 -5.83
C PRO A 78 21.95 -9.14 -5.94
N THR A 79 22.32 -9.99 -6.90
CA THR A 79 21.79 -11.35 -6.96
C THR A 79 22.12 -12.08 -5.66
N PRO A 80 21.16 -12.82 -5.06
CA PRO A 80 21.42 -13.58 -3.84
C PRO A 80 22.64 -14.50 -3.99
N GLU A 81 23.53 -14.51 -3.01
CA GLU A 81 24.76 -15.32 -3.03
C GLU A 81 24.47 -16.83 -3.02
N CYS A 82 23.38 -17.23 -2.36
CA CYS A 82 22.94 -18.61 -2.27
C CYS A 82 21.46 -18.73 -2.69
N PRO A 83 21.19 -18.87 -4.00
CA PRO A 83 19.85 -19.14 -4.50
C PRO A 83 19.37 -20.52 -4.02
N LYS A 84 18.16 -20.58 -3.46
CA LYS A 84 17.55 -21.84 -2.96
C LYS A 84 16.33 -22.26 -3.76
N ASP A 85 16.22 -21.79 -5.00
CA ASP A 85 15.07 -21.98 -5.88
C ASP A 85 14.72 -23.47 -6.05
N SER A 86 15.73 -24.33 -6.31
CA SER A 86 15.53 -25.78 -6.46
C SER A 86 14.98 -26.45 -5.20
N GLU A 87 15.53 -26.12 -4.03
CA GLU A 87 15.08 -26.64 -2.73
C GLU A 87 13.64 -26.21 -2.41
N ILE A 88 13.28 -24.95 -2.70
CA ILE A 88 11.96 -24.39 -2.43
C ILE A 88 10.91 -25.00 -3.38
N LEU A 89 11.24 -25.12 -4.67
CA LEU A 89 10.32 -25.65 -5.67
C LEU A 89 10.08 -27.15 -5.49
N ALA A 90 11.10 -27.92 -5.08
CA ALA A 90 10.97 -29.37 -4.80
C ALA A 90 10.07 -29.69 -3.59
N ARG A 91 9.84 -28.75 -2.66
CA ARG A 91 8.94 -28.93 -1.50
C ARG A 91 7.45 -28.83 -1.84
N ARG A 92 7.10 -28.49 -3.08
CA ARG A 92 5.72 -28.29 -3.54
C ARG A 92 5.20 -29.42 -4.43
N SER A 93 6.02 -30.45 -4.68
CA SER A 93 5.66 -31.71 -5.36
C SER A 93 5.49 -32.84 -4.36
#